data_AF-A0A9Q3CJU6-F1
#
_entry.id   AF-A0A9Q3CJU6-F1
#
_cell.length_a   1.000
_cell.length_b   1.000
_cell.length_c   1.000
_cell.angle_alpha   90.00
_cell.angle_beta   90.00
_cell.angle_gamma   90.00
#
_symmetry.space_group_name_H-M   'P 1'
#
loop_
_entity.id
_entity.type
_entity.pdbx_description
1 polymer ?
#
loop_
_entity_poly.entity_id
_entity_poly.type
_entity_poly.pdbx_seq_one_letter_code
_entity_poly.pdbx_strand_id
1 'polypeptide(L)'
;MKEGGHIALYSADFRSLVSRIGDWGERALIHHSREVLASRILDQLASHPSNIDSLQDSMSISLEIDTRYHERQKENNNPQEKKHEASKSNSSHHQNS
;
A
#
# COMPACT_ATOMS: atom_id res chain seq x y z
N MET A 1 -13.14 -2.23 -3.65
CA MET A 1 -12.24 -1.38 -4.47
C MET A 1 -11.54 -2.26 -5.51
N LYS A 2 -11.08 -1.74 -6.66
CA LYS A 2 -10.23 -2.52 -7.59
C LYS A 2 -8.77 -2.55 -7.11
N GLU A 3 -8.02 -3.59 -7.47
CA GLU A 3 -6.61 -3.78 -7.07
C GLU A 3 -5.62 -2.71 -7.57
N GLY A 4 -6.02 -1.78 -8.43
CA GLY A 4 -5.20 -0.62 -8.84
C GLY A 4 -5.77 0.73 -8.41
N GLY A 5 -6.86 0.75 -7.64
CA GLY A 5 -7.51 1.99 -7.21
C GLY A 5 -6.79 2.63 -6.02
N HIS A 6 -6.79 3.96 -5.99
CA HIS A 6 -6.29 4.74 -4.86
C HIS A 6 -7.32 4.79 -3.74
N ILE A 7 -6.91 4.45 -2.53
CA ILE A 7 -7.80 4.47 -1.36
C ILE A 7 -8.22 5.89 -0.97
N ALA A 8 -7.44 6.92 -1.34
CA ALA A 8 -7.72 8.31 -1.01
C ALA A 8 -9.13 8.77 -1.42
N LEU A 9 -9.60 8.37 -2.61
CA LEU A 9 -10.96 8.68 -3.07
C LEU A 9 -12.01 7.96 -2.22
N TYR A 10 -11.80 6.67 -1.97
CA TYR A 10 -12.68 5.88 -1.12
C TYR A 10 -12.76 6.43 0.31
N SER A 11 -11.63 6.88 0.89
CA SER A 11 -11.58 7.44 2.25
C SER A 11 -12.41 8.73 2.36
N ALA A 12 -12.38 9.59 1.35
CA ALA A 12 -13.17 10.81 1.34
C ALA A 12 -14.68 10.51 1.26
N ASP A 13 -15.08 9.62 0.34
CA ASP A 13 -16.47 9.20 0.18
C ASP A 13 -16.99 8.48 1.43
N PHE A 14 -16.16 7.61 2.02
CA PHE A 14 -16.50 6.88 3.22
C PHE A 14 -16.69 7.79 4.43
N ARG A 15 -15.84 8.81 4.63
CA ARG A 15 -16.03 9.82 5.69
C ARG A 15 -17.32 10.61 5.50
N SER A 16 -17.61 11.01 4.27
CA SER A 16 -18.87 11.69 3.93
C SER A 16 -20.07 10.81 4.26
N LEU A 17 -19.99 9.53 3.91
CA LEU A 17 -21.03 8.55 4.22
C LEU A 17 -21.18 8.35 5.74
N VAL A 18 -20.10 8.14 6.48
CA VAL A 18 -20.12 7.99 7.95
C VAL A 18 -20.77 9.18 8.63
N SER A 19 -20.50 10.41 8.19
CA SER A 19 -21.14 11.61 8.75
C SER A 19 -22.66 11.66 8.55
N ARG A 20 -23.19 10.89 7.61
CA ARG A 20 -24.62 10.78 7.31
C ARG A 20 -25.29 9.61 8.03
N ILE A 21 -24.52 8.61 8.48
CA ILE A 21 -25.04 7.43 9.15
C ILE A 21 -24.76 7.57 10.65
N GLY A 22 -25.69 8.18 11.38
CA GLY A 22 -25.50 8.56 12.79
C GLY A 22 -25.38 7.41 13.79
N ASP A 23 -25.88 6.21 13.46
CA ASP A 23 -26.10 5.14 14.45
C ASP A 23 -25.15 3.94 14.33
N TRP A 24 -24.13 4.01 13.46
CA TRP A 24 -23.21 2.89 13.30
C TRP A 24 -22.09 2.96 14.34
N GLY A 25 -21.97 1.89 15.14
CA GLY A 25 -20.85 1.75 16.07
C GLY A 25 -19.51 1.66 15.34
N GLU A 26 -18.46 2.17 15.96
CA GLU A 26 -17.12 2.28 15.36
C GLU A 26 -16.58 0.93 14.85
N ARG A 27 -16.84 -0.16 15.58
CA ARG A 27 -16.47 -1.52 15.15
C ARG A 27 -17.15 -1.95 13.84
N ALA A 28 -18.42 -1.59 13.66
CA ALA A 28 -19.16 -1.88 12.43
C ALA A 28 -18.61 -1.07 11.26
N LEU A 29 -18.24 0.19 11.50
CA LEU A 29 -17.60 1.05 10.49
C LEU A 29 -16.21 0.53 10.09
N ILE A 30 -15.39 0.10 11.05
CA ILE A 30 -14.09 -0.53 10.77
C ILE A 30 -14.28 -1.80 9.95
N HIS A 31 -15.19 -2.69 10.37
CA HIS A 31 -15.47 -3.93 9.64
C HIS A 31 -15.92 -3.65 8.20
N HIS A 32 -16.89 -2.75 8.03
CA HIS A 32 -17.37 -2.38 6.69
C HIS A 32 -16.26 -1.76 5.86
N SER A 33 -15.40 -0.92 6.45
CA SER A 33 -14.29 -0.32 5.72
C SER A 33 -13.36 -1.39 5.15
N ARG A 34 -13.06 -2.45 5.90
CA ARG A 34 -12.19 -3.55 5.47
C ARG A 34 -12.77 -4.37 4.32
N GLU A 35 -14.06 -4.67 4.33
CA GLU A 35 -14.74 -5.44 3.27
C GLU A 35 -14.58 -4.83 1.88
N VAL A 36 -14.46 -3.50 1.80
CA VAL A 36 -14.36 -2.77 0.52
C VAL A 36 -12.91 -2.45 0.12
N LEU A 37 -11.92 -2.76 0.95
CA LEU A 37 -10.50 -2.58 0.62
C LEU A 37 -10.02 -3.61 -0.40
N ALA A 38 -8.90 -3.28 -1.04
CA ALA A 38 -8.17 -4.23 -1.87
C ALA A 38 -7.46 -5.27 -1.00
N SER A 39 -7.32 -6.51 -1.50
CA SER A 39 -6.70 -7.61 -0.74
C SER A 39 -5.26 -7.27 -0.35
N ARG A 40 -4.51 -6.58 -1.22
CA ARG A 40 -3.15 -6.11 -0.92
C ARG A 40 -3.07 -5.24 0.34
N ILE A 41 -4.11 -4.43 0.57
CA ILE A 41 -4.19 -3.54 1.73
C ILE A 41 -4.58 -4.36 2.95
N LEU A 42 -5.55 -5.27 2.81
CA LEU A 42 -5.99 -6.17 3.88
C LEU A 42 -4.88 -7.06 4.42
N ASP A 43 -4.05 -7.63 3.54
CA ASP A 43 -2.91 -8.47 3.93
C ASP A 43 -1.86 -7.67 4.73
N GLN A 44 -1.59 -6.43 4.31
CA GLN A 44 -0.68 -5.53 5.03
C GLN A 44 -1.29 -4.99 6.32
N LEU A 45 -2.61 -4.79 6.37
CA LEU A 45 -3.32 -4.40 7.59
C LEU A 45 -3.27 -5.52 8.63
N ALA A 46 -3.44 -6.78 8.20
CA ALA A 46 -3.43 -7.95 9.06
C ALA A 46 -2.03 -8.25 9.63
N SER A 47 -0.98 -7.90 8.89
CA SER A 47 0.41 -8.00 9.33
C SER A 47 0.93 -6.73 10.03
N HIS A 48 0.11 -5.68 10.15
CA HIS A 48 0.51 -4.44 10.79
C HIS A 48 0.62 -4.63 12.31
N PRO A 49 1.73 -4.25 12.95
CA PRO A 49 1.95 -4.47 14.38
C PRO A 49 1.15 -3.54 15.31
N SER A 50 0.29 -2.69 14.75
CA SER A 50 -0.44 -1.66 15.50
C SER A 50 -1.88 -2.10 15.74
N ASN A 51 -2.37 -1.90 16.96
CA ASN A 51 -3.79 -2.07 17.24
C ASN A 51 -4.58 -1.01 16.49
N ILE A 52 -5.56 -1.46 15.69
CA ILE A 52 -6.47 -0.60 14.95
C ILE A 52 -7.72 -0.45 15.80
N ASP A 53 -7.65 0.44 16.77
CA ASP A 53 -8.72 0.64 17.76
C ASP A 53 -9.75 1.68 17.32
N SER A 54 -9.38 2.55 16.37
CA SER A 54 -10.27 3.57 15.81
C SER A 54 -10.46 3.44 14.30
N LEU A 55 -11.59 3.98 13.82
CA LEU A 55 -11.85 4.08 12.40
C LEU A 55 -10.82 5.00 11.70
N GLN A 56 -10.38 6.04 12.39
CA GLN A 56 -9.37 6.95 11.88
C GLN A 56 -8.03 6.24 11.67
N ASP A 57 -7.62 5.38 12.60
CA ASP A 57 -6.38 4.60 12.47
C ASP A 57 -6.48 3.63 11.31
N SER A 58 -7.63 2.93 11.18
CA SER A 58 -7.88 2.01 10.07
C SER A 58 -7.73 2.71 8.72
N MET A 59 -8.31 3.90 8.57
CA MET A 59 -8.20 4.68 7.33
C MET A 59 -6.78 5.22 7.10
N SER A 60 -6.11 5.71 8.15
CA SER A 60 -4.80 6.34 8.03
C SER A 60 -3.72 5.32 7.66
N ILE A 61 -3.71 4.17 8.33
CA ILE A 61 -2.78 3.06 8.04
C ILE A 61 -3.03 2.53 6.63
N SER A 62 -4.31 2.37 6.24
CA SER A 62 -4.64 1.91 4.89
C SER A 62 -4.17 2.89 3.80
N LEU A 63 -4.26 4.19 4.05
CA LEU A 63 -3.75 5.23 3.15
C LEU A 63 -2.23 5.21 3.04
N GLU A 64 -1.54 5.00 4.15
CA GLU A 64 -0.08 4.89 4.17
C GLU A 64 0.40 3.66 3.38
N ILE A 65 -0.24 2.51 3.58
CA ILE A 65 0.03 1.28 2.83
C ILE A 65 -0.15 1.51 1.32
N ASP A 66 -1.27 2.12 0.93
CA ASP A 66 -1.57 2.38 -0.48
C ASP A 66 -0.55 3.35 -1.10
N THR A 67 -0.20 4.42 -0.38
CA THR A 67 0.79 5.40 -0.81
C THR A 67 2.15 4.74 -1.03
N ARG A 68 2.65 3.97 -0.04
CA ARG A 68 3.91 3.25 -0.14
C ARG A 68 3.91 2.19 -1.24
N TYR A 69 2.75 1.58 -1.53
CA TYR A 69 2.62 0.65 -2.65
C TYR A 69 2.79 1.37 -3.98
N HIS A 70 2.09 2.49 -4.18
CA HIS A 70 2.18 3.27 -5.41
C HIS A 70 3.55 3.94 -5.60
N GLU A 71 4.21 4.38 -4.53
CA GLU A 71 5.59 4.86 -4.56
C GLU A 71 6.55 3.76 -5.03
N ARG A 72 6.49 2.58 -4.43
CA ARG A 72 7.31 1.42 -4.86
C ARG A 72 7.03 1.02 -6.31
N GLN A 73 5.77 1.08 -6.77
CA GLN A 73 5.45 0.83 -8.17
C GLN A 73 6.03 1.91 -9.11
N LYS A 74 6.10 3.18 -8.68
CA LYS A 74 6.74 4.25 -9.46
C LYS A 74 8.26 4.07 -9.52
N GLU A 75 8.90 3.72 -8.41
CA GLU A 75 10.35 3.42 -8.37
C GLU A 75 10.68 2.23 -9.27
N ASN A 76 9.91 1.14 -9.17
CA ASN A 76 10.16 -0.08 -9.94
C ASN A 76 9.87 0.08 -11.45
N ASN A 77 9.06 1.07 -11.84
CA ASN A 77 8.81 1.45 -13.23
C ASN A 77 9.71 2.59 -13.73
N ASN A 78 10.62 3.11 -12.91
CA ASN A 78 11.60 4.09 -13.36
C ASN A 78 12.79 3.36 -14.00
N PRO A 79 13.06 3.50 -15.32
CA PRO A 79 14.16 2.81 -15.98
C PRO A 79 15.55 3.30 -15.55
N GLN A 80 15.65 4.32 -14.69
CA GLN A 80 16.90 5.01 -14.40
C GLN A 80 17.82 4.33 -13.38
N GLU A 81 17.35 3.36 -12.58
CA GLU A 81 18.23 2.69 -11.59
C GLU A 81 18.81 1.33 -12.04
N LYS A 82 18.46 0.82 -13.22
CA LYS A 82 19.15 -0.36 -13.80
C LYS A 82 20.48 -0.04 -14.49
N LYS A 83 21.13 1.08 -14.12
CA LYS A 83 22.38 1.53 -14.77
C LYS A 83 23.49 1.89 -13.78
N HIS A 84 23.52 1.31 -12.58
CA HIS A 84 24.66 1.49 -11.66
C HIS A 84 25.21 0.19 -11.06
N GLU A 85 24.94 -0.95 -11.69
CA GLU A 85 25.72 -2.18 -11.46
C GLU A 85 26.37 -2.65 -12.76
N ALA A 86 27.14 -1.75 -13.37
CA ALA A 86 28.14 -2.11 -14.35
C ALA A 86 29.48 -2.33 -13.63
N SER A 87 30.13 -3.45 -13.97
CA SER A 87 31.60 -3.51 -14.11
C SER A 87 32.46 -3.69 -12.86
N LYS A 88 32.37 -4.87 -12.21
CA LYS A 88 33.53 -5.64 -11.70
C LYS A 88 33.16 -7.12 -11.89
N SER A 89 33.84 -8.00 -12.61
CA SER A 89 35.24 -8.10 -12.98
C SER A 89 35.33 -9.08 -14.16
N ASN A 90 35.64 -8.61 -15.37
CA ASN A 90 36.16 -9.47 -16.44
C ASN A 90 37.61 -9.06 -16.66
N SER A 91 38.50 -9.60 -15.82
CA SER A 91 39.94 -9.56 -16.06
C SER A 91 40.38 -10.94 -16.54
N SER A 92 40.56 -11.02 -17.85
CA SER A 92 41.41 -11.92 -18.63
C SER A 92 42.44 -12.75 -17.86
N HIS A 93 42.45 -14.06 -18.10
CA HIS A 93 43.72 -14.79 -18.26
C HIS A 93 43.59 -15.87 -19.32
N HIS A 94 44.10 -15.55 -20.50
CA HIS A 94 44.32 -16.45 -21.62
C HIS A 94 45.78 -16.90 -21.49
N GLN A 95 46.05 -18.19 -21.27
CA GLN A 95 47.38 -18.75 -21.46
C GLN A 95 47.29 -20.06 -22.24
N ASN A 96 47.74 -19.95 -23.49
CA ASN A 96 48.32 -21.04 -24.28
C ASN A 96 49.61 -21.50 -23.60
N SER A 97 49.79 -22.82 -23.48
CA SER A 97 51.00 -23.54 -23.89
C SER A 97 50.74 -25.04 -23.86
#